data_AF-A0A5C1DED8-F1
#
_entry.id   AF-A0A5C1DED8-F1
#
_cell.length_a   1.000
_cell.length_b   1.000
_cell.length_c   1.000
_cell.angle_alpha   90.00
_cell.angle_beta   90.00
_cell.angle_gamma   90.00
#
_symmetry.space_group_name_H-M   'P 1'
#
loop_
_entity.id
_entity.type
_entity.pdbx_description
1 polymer ?
#
loop_
_entity_poly.entity_id
_entity_poly.type
_entity_poly.pdbx_seq_one_letter_code
_entity_poly.pdbx_strand_id
1 'polypeptide(L)'
;MAERKKKTAAPKPGQQERRAQEQRYHHAEQACRQLTHQLETLAAAGALDGNEGAAQYLNSTRAYYRRIRNGKVMGPADFTAAADVCACARRALAALDPELAFADLPQAEALRQALEQGARVIEEMKQIKAGKPG
;
A
#
# COMPACT_ATOMS: atom_id res chain seq x y z
N MET A 1 18.17 50.59 12.95
CA MET A 1 18.36 49.14 13.11
C MET A 1 17.17 48.59 13.89
N ALA A 2 16.36 47.71 13.30
CA ALA A 2 15.25 47.06 14.01
C ALA A 2 15.04 45.65 13.44
N GLU A 3 15.83 44.71 13.95
CA GLU A 3 15.69 43.28 13.69
C GLU A 3 14.47 42.76 14.49
N ARG A 4 13.34 42.53 13.81
CA ARG A 4 12.18 41.86 14.42
C ARG A 4 12.19 40.38 14.03
N LYS A 5 12.63 39.58 15.01
CA LYS A 5 12.63 38.11 15.09
C LYS A 5 11.40 37.47 14.42
N LYS A 6 11.63 36.67 13.36
CA LYS A 6 10.67 35.68 12.85
C LYS A 6 10.43 34.64 13.94
N LYS A 7 9.30 34.73 14.66
CA LYS A 7 8.79 33.61 15.47
C LYS A 7 8.17 32.61 14.52
N THR A 8 8.87 31.53 14.22
CA THR A 8 8.33 30.36 13.53
C THR A 8 7.25 29.78 14.45
N ALA A 9 5.98 30.08 14.16
CA ALA A 9 4.86 29.57 14.92
C ALA A 9 4.84 28.04 14.82
N ALA A 10 4.79 27.36 15.97
CA ALA A 10 4.58 25.91 16.00
C ALA A 10 3.27 25.56 15.27
N PRO A 11 3.26 24.51 14.43
CA PRO A 11 2.06 24.12 13.69
C PRO A 11 0.93 23.78 14.68
N LYS A 12 -0.28 24.29 14.42
CA LYS A 12 -1.48 24.01 15.22
C LYS A 12 -1.76 22.49 15.21
N PRO A 13 -2.26 21.88 16.30
CA PRO A 13 -2.48 20.43 16.42
C PRO A 13 -3.27 19.83 15.24
N GLY A 14 -4.35 20.50 14.81
CA GLY A 14 -5.12 20.06 13.63
C GLY A 14 -4.38 20.08 12.28
N GLN A 15 -3.27 20.83 12.15
CA GLN A 15 -2.42 20.74 10.95
C GLN A 15 -1.44 19.56 11.02
N GLN A 16 -1.00 19.16 12.23
CA GLN A 16 -0.15 17.97 12.38
C GLN A 16 -0.94 16.69 12.13
N GLU A 17 -2.17 16.58 12.66
CA GLU A 17 -3.07 15.45 12.39
C GLU A 17 -3.40 15.33 10.89
N ARG A 18 -3.69 16.46 10.23
CA ARG A 18 -3.96 16.45 8.78
C ARG A 18 -2.74 16.00 7.97
N ARG A 19 -1.55 16.50 8.29
CA ARG A 19 -0.30 16.08 7.63
C ARG A 19 0.02 14.61 7.87
N ALA A 20 -0.18 14.11 9.10
CA ALA A 20 0.00 12.70 9.42
C ALA A 20 -0.96 11.83 8.60
N GLN A 21 -2.22 12.24 8.47
CA GLN A 21 -3.20 11.55 7.63
C GLN A 21 -2.85 11.59 6.14
N GLU A 22 -2.42 12.75 5.62
CA GLU A 22 -1.96 12.87 4.23
C GLU A 22 -0.74 11.97 3.95
N GLN A 23 0.18 11.87 4.91
CA GLN A 23 1.33 10.95 4.81
C GLN A 23 0.90 9.49 4.79
N ARG A 24 -0.05 9.08 5.65
CA ARG A 24 -0.63 7.72 5.63
C ARG A 24 -1.27 7.39 4.30
N TYR A 25 -2.03 8.33 3.73
CA TYR A 25 -2.66 8.14 2.43
C TYR A 25 -1.65 8.03 1.30
N HIS A 26 -0.62 8.89 1.31
CA HIS A 26 0.47 8.80 0.35
C HIS A 26 1.24 7.48 0.45
N HIS A 27 1.47 7.00 1.67
CA HIS A 27 2.12 5.73 1.94
C HIS A 27 1.28 4.55 1.41
N ALA A 28 -0.02 4.55 1.68
CA ALA A 28 -0.95 3.54 1.16
C ALA A 28 -1.03 3.53 -0.36
N GLU A 29 -1.08 4.72 -0.98
CA GLU A 29 -1.02 4.88 -2.44
C GLU A 29 0.26 4.24 -3.02
N GLN A 30 1.42 4.58 -2.46
CA GLN A 30 2.69 4.04 -2.93
C GLN A 30 2.76 2.53 -2.78
N ALA A 31 2.36 1.99 -1.62
CA ALA A 31 2.35 0.55 -1.37
C ALA A 31 1.44 -0.19 -2.36
N CYS A 32 0.22 0.31 -2.58
CA CYS A 32 -0.72 -0.29 -3.54
C CYS A 32 -0.19 -0.27 -4.96
N ARG A 33 0.36 0.87 -5.38
CA ARG A 33 0.89 1.04 -6.73
C ARG A 33 2.10 0.13 -6.96
N GLN A 34 3.01 0.05 -6.00
CA GLN A 34 4.19 -0.81 -6.08
C GLN A 34 3.79 -2.29 -6.12
N LEU A 35 2.95 -2.75 -5.19
CA LEU A 35 2.49 -4.14 -5.16
C LEU A 35 1.73 -4.53 -6.43
N THR A 36 0.83 -3.67 -6.90
CA THR A 36 0.09 -3.91 -8.14
C THR A 36 1.04 -3.96 -9.33
N HIS A 37 1.97 -3.01 -9.44
CA HIS A 37 2.95 -3.01 -10.52
C HIS A 37 3.81 -4.28 -10.53
N GLN A 38 4.34 -4.69 -9.38
CA GLN A 38 5.16 -5.90 -9.28
C GLN A 38 4.37 -7.15 -9.66
N LEU A 39 3.12 -7.27 -9.22
CA LEU A 39 2.23 -8.37 -9.59
C LEU A 39 1.90 -8.39 -11.09
N GLU A 40 1.63 -7.23 -11.69
CA GLU A 40 1.43 -7.10 -13.13
C GLU A 40 2.68 -7.52 -13.91
N THR A 41 3.87 -7.13 -13.44
CA THR A 41 5.14 -7.54 -14.05
C THR A 41 5.35 -9.05 -13.97
N LEU A 42 5.05 -9.67 -12.83
CA LEU A 42 5.11 -11.13 -12.68
C LEU A 42 4.12 -11.84 -13.60
N ALA A 43 2.90 -11.31 -13.73
CA ALA A 43 1.89 -11.82 -14.64
C ALA A 43 2.35 -11.73 -16.10
N ALA A 44 2.91 -10.59 -16.51
CA ALA A 44 3.43 -10.37 -17.85
C ALA A 44 4.65 -11.26 -18.16
N ALA A 45 5.46 -11.59 -17.15
CA ALA A 45 6.57 -12.52 -17.26
C ALA A 45 6.14 -14.01 -17.28
N GLY A 46 4.84 -14.30 -17.16
CA GLY A 46 4.32 -15.67 -17.10
C GLY A 46 4.57 -16.38 -15.77
N ALA A 47 5.04 -15.68 -14.73
CA ALA A 47 5.31 -16.28 -13.42
C ALA A 47 4.03 -16.73 -12.68
N LEU A 48 2.86 -16.26 -13.12
CA LEU A 48 1.55 -16.70 -12.63
C LEU A 48 0.94 -17.82 -13.49
N ASP A 49 1.56 -18.15 -14.63
CA ASP A 49 1.04 -19.14 -15.57
C ASP A 49 1.12 -20.53 -14.92
N GLY A 50 -0.01 -21.21 -14.80
CA GLY A 50 -0.12 -22.48 -14.07
C GLY A 50 -0.54 -22.37 -12.59
N ASN A 51 -0.72 -21.17 -12.04
CA ASN A 51 -1.24 -20.97 -10.67
C ASN A 51 -2.57 -20.23 -10.67
N GLU A 52 -3.68 -20.97 -10.79
CA GLU A 52 -5.05 -20.43 -10.84
C GLU A 52 -5.38 -19.56 -9.62
N GLY A 53 -4.87 -19.93 -8.43
CA GLY A 53 -5.08 -19.16 -7.21
C GLY A 53 -4.40 -17.78 -7.27
N ALA A 54 -3.15 -17.73 -7.70
CA ALA A 54 -2.43 -16.47 -7.88
C ALA A 54 -3.11 -15.57 -8.95
N ALA A 55 -3.58 -16.16 -10.05
CA ALA A 55 -4.32 -15.44 -11.09
C ALA A 55 -5.67 -14.90 -10.58
N GLN A 56 -6.40 -15.67 -9.76
CA GLN A 56 -7.65 -15.22 -9.15
C GLN A 56 -7.40 -14.02 -8.22
N TYR A 57 -6.40 -14.11 -7.35
CA TYR A 57 -6.04 -13.01 -6.45
C TYR A 57 -5.52 -11.79 -7.19
N LEU A 58 -4.80 -11.95 -8.31
CA LEU A 58 -4.43 -10.84 -9.18
C LEU A 58 -5.68 -10.13 -9.74
N ASN A 59 -6.65 -10.88 -10.24
CA ASN A 59 -7.90 -10.29 -10.76
C ASN A 59 -8.67 -9.54 -9.66
N SER A 60 -8.72 -10.07 -8.44
CA SER A 60 -9.28 -9.34 -7.29
C SER A 60 -8.48 -8.07 -6.97
N THR A 61 -7.15 -8.15 -6.97
CA THR A 61 -6.25 -7.00 -6.75
C THR A 61 -6.54 -5.90 -7.77
N ARG A 62 -6.64 -6.24 -9.07
CA ARG A 62 -7.03 -5.30 -10.14
C ARG A 62 -8.40 -4.69 -9.92
N ALA A 63 -9.39 -5.50 -9.51
CA ALA A 63 -10.74 -5.02 -9.25
C ALA A 63 -10.80 -4.01 -8.09
N TYR A 64 -10.08 -4.27 -7.00
CA TYR A 64 -9.96 -3.32 -5.88
C TYR A 64 -9.16 -2.07 -6.27
N TYR A 65 -8.06 -2.23 -7.00
CA TYR A 65 -7.23 -1.10 -7.42
C TYR A 65 -8.00 -0.13 -8.33
N ARG A 66 -8.88 -0.64 -9.21
CA ARG A 66 -9.79 0.18 -10.03
C ARG A 66 -10.80 1.01 -9.21
N ARG A 67 -11.10 0.60 -7.97
CA ARG A 67 -11.97 1.38 -7.07
C ARG A 67 -11.27 2.59 -6.48
N ILE A 68 -9.93 2.56 -6.41
CA ILE A 68 -9.11 3.68 -5.94
C ILE A 68 -8.97 4.67 -7.10
N ARG A 69 -9.42 5.91 -6.91
CA ARG A 69 -9.47 6.94 -7.96
C ARG A 69 -8.09 7.21 -8.57
N ASN A 70 -7.78 6.58 -9.70
CA ASN A 70 -6.45 6.61 -10.32
C ASN A 70 -5.32 6.16 -9.36
N GLY A 71 -5.63 5.26 -8.43
CA GLY A 71 -4.69 4.83 -7.38
C GLY A 71 -4.50 5.85 -6.25
N LYS A 72 -5.15 7.02 -6.29
CA LYS A 72 -5.04 8.04 -5.23
C LYS A 72 -5.94 7.74 -4.04
N VAL A 73 -5.34 7.75 -2.86
CA VAL A 73 -6.04 7.63 -1.59
C VAL A 73 -6.39 9.04 -1.09
N MET A 74 -7.67 9.43 -1.17
CA MET A 74 -8.11 10.78 -0.76
C MET A 74 -8.95 10.75 0.53
N GLY A 75 -9.41 9.58 0.94
CA GLY A 75 -10.23 9.45 2.14
C GLY A 75 -10.25 8.03 2.70
N PRO A 76 -11.00 7.82 3.80
CA PRO A 76 -11.04 6.55 4.51
C PRO A 76 -11.60 5.39 3.66
N ALA A 77 -12.53 5.67 2.74
CA ALA A 77 -13.04 4.67 1.80
C ALA A 77 -11.96 4.20 0.82
N ASP A 78 -11.17 5.12 0.27
CA ASP A 78 -10.04 4.80 -0.61
C ASP A 78 -8.94 4.06 0.16
N PHE A 79 -8.70 4.44 1.42
CA PHE A 79 -7.71 3.77 2.27
C PHE A 79 -8.13 2.34 2.61
N THR A 80 -9.43 2.09 2.78
CA THR A 80 -9.97 0.74 2.92
C THR A 80 -9.71 -0.10 1.67
N ALA A 81 -10.03 0.47 0.49
CA ALA A 81 -9.76 -0.20 -0.78
C ALA A 81 -8.26 -0.44 -1.00
N ALA A 82 -7.39 0.49 -0.57
CA ALA A 82 -5.94 0.33 -0.59
C ALA A 82 -5.47 -0.85 0.29
N ALA A 83 -5.98 -0.95 1.52
CA ALA A 83 -5.70 -2.08 2.39
C ALA A 83 -6.17 -3.42 1.78
N ASP A 84 -7.35 -3.45 1.13
CA ASP A 84 -7.85 -4.64 0.43
C ASP A 84 -6.96 -5.01 -0.78
N VAL A 85 -6.49 -4.03 -1.56
CA VAL A 85 -5.48 -4.24 -2.62
C VAL A 85 -4.23 -4.89 -2.05
N CYS A 86 -3.65 -4.32 -0.98
CA CYS A 86 -2.45 -4.86 -0.35
C CYS A 86 -2.67 -6.28 0.18
N ALA A 87 -3.85 -6.57 0.76
CA ALA A 87 -4.18 -7.90 1.27
C ALA A 87 -4.32 -8.94 0.16
N CYS A 88 -5.03 -8.60 -0.93
CA CYS A 88 -5.15 -9.47 -2.10
C CYS A 88 -3.81 -9.66 -2.80
N ALA A 89 -3.01 -8.61 -2.93
CA ALA A 89 -1.69 -8.68 -3.54
C ALA A 89 -0.78 -9.63 -2.77
N ARG A 90 -0.77 -9.53 -1.43
CA ARG A 90 -0.02 -10.46 -0.56
C ARG A 90 -0.50 -11.91 -0.72
N ARG A 91 -1.80 -12.16 -0.84
CA ARG A 91 -2.34 -13.52 -1.07
C ARG A 91 -1.94 -14.06 -2.44
N ALA A 92 -1.95 -13.23 -3.48
CA ALA A 92 -1.47 -13.62 -4.81
C ALA A 92 0.00 -14.04 -4.75
N LEU A 93 0.84 -13.24 -4.10
CA LEU A 93 2.25 -13.52 -3.93
C LEU A 93 2.50 -14.77 -3.06
N ALA A 94 1.73 -14.96 -1.98
CA ALA A 94 1.82 -16.14 -1.13
C ALA A 94 1.35 -17.43 -1.83
N ALA A 95 0.46 -17.31 -2.82
CA ALA A 95 0.04 -18.44 -3.64
C ALA A 95 1.14 -18.90 -4.60
N LEU A 96 2.02 -17.99 -5.02
CA LEU A 96 3.20 -18.32 -5.84
C LEU A 96 4.34 -18.86 -5.00
N ASP A 97 4.64 -18.15 -3.92
CA ASP A 97 5.71 -18.48 -3.00
C ASP A 97 5.19 -18.34 -1.56
N PRO A 98 4.88 -19.45 -0.87
CA PRO A 98 4.31 -19.41 0.47
C PRO A 98 5.27 -18.80 1.50
N GLU A 99 6.58 -18.86 1.24
CA GLU A 99 7.60 -18.24 2.12
C GLU A 99 7.78 -16.75 1.86
N LEU A 100 7.23 -16.20 0.76
CA LEU A 100 7.41 -14.82 0.32
C LEU A 100 8.90 -14.41 0.24
N ALA A 101 9.77 -15.37 -0.06
CA ALA A 101 11.21 -15.21 -0.21
C ALA A 101 11.58 -14.75 -1.62
N PHE A 102 10.85 -15.22 -2.64
CA PHE A 102 11.03 -14.93 -4.06
C PHE A 102 12.46 -15.19 -4.55
N ALA A 103 13.16 -16.18 -3.99
CA ALA A 103 14.61 -16.37 -4.15
C ALA A 103 15.07 -16.43 -5.63
N ASP A 104 14.24 -16.95 -6.52
CA ASP A 104 14.54 -17.08 -7.96
C ASP A 104 14.18 -15.84 -8.79
N LEU A 105 13.67 -14.78 -8.18
CA LEU A 105 13.24 -13.57 -8.90
C LEU A 105 14.24 -12.42 -8.76
N PRO A 106 14.64 -11.74 -9.86
CA PRO A 106 15.56 -10.61 -9.80
C PRO A 106 14.98 -9.41 -9.02
N GLN A 107 13.65 -9.34 -8.91
CA GLN A 107 12.91 -8.32 -8.17
C GLN A 107 12.49 -8.76 -6.76
N ALA A 108 13.09 -9.83 -6.22
CA ALA A 108 12.77 -10.36 -4.89
C ALA A 108 12.84 -9.31 -3.78
N GLU A 109 13.87 -8.47 -3.79
CA GLU A 109 14.02 -7.41 -2.79
C GLU A 109 12.93 -6.34 -2.94
N ALA A 110 12.64 -5.92 -4.17
CA ALA A 110 11.57 -4.94 -4.45
C ALA A 110 10.18 -5.49 -4.05
N LEU A 111 9.93 -6.79 -4.27
CA LEU A 111 8.72 -7.47 -3.83
C LEU A 111 8.61 -7.51 -2.30
N ARG A 112 9.68 -7.88 -1.61
CA ARG A 112 9.72 -7.91 -0.14
C ARG A 112 9.50 -6.52 0.46
N GLN A 113 10.16 -5.49 -0.07
CA GLN A 113 9.94 -4.11 0.35
C GLN A 113 8.48 -3.68 0.13
N ALA A 114 7.91 -3.96 -1.06
CA ALA A 114 6.53 -3.62 -1.36
C ALA A 114 5.53 -4.36 -0.43
N LEU A 115 5.81 -5.62 -0.09
CA LEU A 115 5.04 -6.40 0.88
C LEU A 115 5.12 -5.84 2.28
N GLU A 116 6.29 -5.39 2.73
CA GLU A 116 6.43 -4.74 4.03
C GLU A 116 5.64 -3.44 4.11
N GLN A 117 5.69 -2.61 3.06
CA GLN A 117 4.88 -1.39 3.01
C GLN A 117 3.38 -1.72 2.99
N GLY A 118 2.94 -2.70 2.20
CA GLY A 118 1.55 -3.14 2.17
C GLY A 118 1.07 -3.74 3.51
N ALA A 119 1.93 -4.47 4.21
CA ALA A 119 1.63 -5.01 5.53
C ALA A 119 1.34 -3.89 6.54
N ARG A 120 2.12 -2.80 6.51
CA ARG A 120 1.87 -1.62 7.34
C ARG A 120 0.50 -1.01 7.07
N VAL A 121 0.11 -0.84 5.81
CA VAL A 121 -1.21 -0.30 5.41
C VAL A 121 -2.35 -1.19 5.94
N ILE A 122 -2.20 -2.51 5.84
CA ILE A 122 -3.17 -3.48 6.36
C ILE A 122 -3.30 -3.35 7.88
N GLU A 123 -2.17 -3.27 8.59
CA GLU A 123 -2.15 -3.12 10.05
C GLU A 123 -2.75 -1.77 10.49
N GLU A 124 -2.43 -0.67 9.80
CA GLU A 124 -3.04 0.64 10.05
C GLU A 124 -4.56 0.59 9.85
N MET A 125 -5.04 -0.07 8.79
CA MET A 125 -6.48 -0.24 8.59
C MET A 125 -7.14 -1.06 9.70
N LYS A 126 -6.46 -2.09 10.21
CA LYS A 126 -6.94 -2.85 11.37
C LYS A 126 -7.02 -1.98 12.62
N GLN A 127 -6.02 -1.13 12.86
CA GLN A 127 -6.02 -0.19 14.00
C GLN A 127 -7.17 0.83 13.90
N ILE A 128 -7.38 1.39 12.70
CA ILE A 128 -8.49 2.30 12.42
C ILE A 128 -9.84 1.59 12.66
N LYS A 129 -10.03 0.37 12.17
CA LYS A 129 -11.25 -0.43 12.41
C LYS A 129 -11.45 -0.77 13.90
N ALA A 130 -10.36 -0.97 14.63
CA ALA A 130 -10.39 -1.23 16.07
C ALA A 130 -10.65 0.03 16.92
N GLY A 131 -10.83 1.21 16.30
CA GLY A 131 -11.05 2.47 16.99
C GLY A 131 -9.82 3.00 17.72
N LYS A 132 -8.63 2.47 17.45
CA LYS A 132 -7.38 3.01 18.00
C LYS A 132 -6.94 4.19 17.14
N PRO A 133 -6.80 5.40 17.70
CA PRO A 133 -6.15 6.49 16.99
C PRO A 133 -4.69 6.10 16.82
N GLY A 134 -4.32 5.69 15.61
CA GLY A 134 -2.93 5.62 15.19
C GLY A 134 -2.35 7.01 15.09
#